data_AF-A0A7Y5N4Q0-F1
#
_entry.id   AF-A0A7Y5N4Q0-F1
#
_cell.length_a   1.000
_cell.length_b   1.000
_cell.length_c   1.000
_cell.angle_alpha   90.00
_cell.angle_beta   90.00
_cell.angle_gamma   90.00
#
_symmetry.space_group_name_H-M   'P 1'
#
loop_
_entity.id
_entity.type
_entity.pdbx_description
1 polymer ?
#
loop_
_entity_poly.entity_id
_entity_poly.type
_entity_poly.pdbx_seq_one_letter_code
_entity_poly.pdbx_strand_id
1 'polypeptide(L)'
;MESLSRNIILDLLPAYIAGEASEETRALVDEYARSDQQIARLIRAGSLGLTEASEVDAPVHLEMKAIRRIRSSIRRQMAYVFLGTIALLMIPFMAMQFTDEVDWSPADFIIMGVMLFSAGLTYVLISKMRDNLAYRLGVAVAVVTGFILVWGNLAVGLIGSEDNPMNLMYFGVLLIGIIGAILSLFRPRGMMYSLYAAAAAQFLVPFIAMLIKGLQMDPVDKSPGVLGIIILNTVFAVLFLVSATLFRKASEAEKK
;
A
#
# COMPACT_ATOMS: atom_id res chain seq x y z
N MET A 1 -0.18 -42.23 50.00
CA MET A 1 -0.45 -41.03 49.17
C MET A 1 -0.78 -41.52 47.79
N GLU A 2 -1.91 -41.07 47.23
CA GLU A 2 -2.43 -41.54 45.94
C GLU A 2 -1.35 -41.54 44.86
N SER A 3 -1.21 -42.66 44.13
CA SER A 3 -0.27 -42.75 43.02
C SER A 3 -0.75 -41.83 41.90
N LEU A 4 -0.27 -40.59 41.90
CA LEU A 4 -0.49 -39.64 40.82
C LEU A 4 0.02 -40.25 39.51
N SER A 5 -0.77 -40.09 38.45
CA SER A 5 -0.43 -40.61 37.14
C SER A 5 0.81 -39.88 36.59
N ARG A 6 1.72 -40.64 35.97
CA ARG A 6 2.93 -40.11 35.31
C ARG A 6 2.62 -38.94 34.37
N ASN A 7 1.48 -38.97 33.68
CA ASN A 7 1.09 -37.92 32.74
C ASN A 7 0.87 -36.56 33.42
N ILE A 8 0.33 -36.56 34.64
CA ILE A 8 0.12 -35.34 35.41
C ILE A 8 1.47 -34.70 35.75
N ILE A 9 2.48 -35.51 36.07
CA ILE A 9 3.84 -35.00 36.32
C ILE A 9 4.48 -34.46 35.03
N LEU A 10 4.21 -35.08 33.88
CA LEU A 10 4.66 -34.58 32.56
C LEU A 10 4.02 -33.24 32.20
N ASP A 11 2.77 -33.01 32.59
CA ASP A 11 2.09 -31.73 32.35
C ASP A 11 2.63 -30.59 33.24
N LEU A 12 3.18 -30.94 34.41
CA LEU A 12 3.75 -29.99 35.37
C LEU A 12 5.23 -29.66 35.09
N LEU A 13 5.91 -30.48 34.28
CA LEU A 13 7.33 -30.36 33.96
C LEU A 13 7.72 -29.00 33.34
N PRO A 14 6.99 -28.42 32.37
CA PRO A 14 7.35 -27.12 31.80
C PRO A 14 7.38 -25.99 32.84
N ALA A 15 6.37 -25.90 33.70
CA ALA A 15 6.29 -24.91 34.77
C ALA A 15 7.38 -25.13 35.84
N TYR A 16 7.71 -26.39 36.14
CA TYR A 16 8.81 -26.73 37.03
C TYR A 16 10.16 -26.27 36.48
N ILE A 17 10.47 -26.58 35.21
CA ILE A 17 11.74 -26.26 34.57
C ILE A 17 11.89 -24.73 34.38
N ALA A 18 10.80 -24.03 34.08
CA ALA A 18 10.77 -22.57 33.99
C ALA A 18 10.94 -21.85 35.34
N GLY A 19 10.93 -22.59 36.46
CA GLY A 19 10.98 -22.00 37.80
C GLY A 19 9.68 -21.31 38.23
N GLU A 20 8.59 -21.50 37.50
CA GLU A 20 7.28 -20.88 37.76
C GLU A 20 6.35 -21.77 38.60
N ALA A 21 6.72 -23.03 38.82
CA ALA A 21 5.97 -23.96 39.66
C ALA A 21 5.94 -23.53 41.13
N SER A 22 4.78 -23.73 41.77
CA SER A 22 4.60 -23.55 43.22
C SER A 22 5.50 -24.50 44.04
N GLU A 23 5.76 -24.18 45.31
CA GLU A 23 6.62 -25.03 46.17
C GLU A 23 6.07 -26.46 46.31
N GLU A 24 4.76 -26.62 46.41
CA GLU A 24 4.09 -27.93 46.49
C GLU A 24 4.31 -28.73 45.20
N THR A 25 4.18 -28.07 44.04
CA THR A 25 4.42 -28.69 42.72
C THR A 25 5.89 -29.10 42.55
N ARG A 26 6.83 -28.28 43.03
CA ARG A 26 8.26 -28.60 42.95
C ARG A 26 8.64 -29.79 43.81
N ALA A 27 8.18 -29.81 45.06
CA ALA A 27 8.41 -30.93 45.97
C ALA A 27 7.89 -32.26 45.38
N LEU A 28 6.72 -32.22 44.74
CA LEU A 28 6.11 -33.39 44.09
C LEU A 28 6.92 -33.88 42.88
N VAL A 29 7.37 -32.97 42.02
CA VAL A 29 8.19 -33.31 40.83
C VAL A 29 9.55 -33.87 41.25
N ASP A 30 10.18 -33.31 42.30
CA ASP A 30 11.45 -33.77 42.86
C ASP A 30 11.36 -35.19 43.45
N GLU A 31 10.26 -35.48 44.16
CA GLU A 31 9.99 -36.80 44.72
C GLU A 31 9.84 -37.84 43.59
N TYR A 32 9.07 -37.53 42.55
CA TYR A 32 8.92 -38.41 41.40
C TYR A 32 10.22 -38.60 40.63
N ALA A 33 11.02 -37.54 40.45
CA ALA A 33 12.32 -37.61 39.75
C ALA A 33 13.34 -38.52 40.47
N ARG A 34 13.22 -38.72 41.79
CA ARG A 34 14.06 -39.68 42.54
C ARG A 34 13.70 -41.13 42.22
N SER A 35 12.41 -41.39 41.94
CA SER A 35 11.91 -42.74 41.63
C SER A 35 11.97 -43.08 40.13
N ASP A 36 11.90 -42.06 39.25
CA ASP A 36 11.77 -42.23 37.81
C ASP A 36 12.94 -41.56 37.04
N GLN A 37 13.83 -42.40 36.50
CA GLN A 37 14.98 -41.93 35.72
C GLN A 37 14.60 -41.15 34.46
N GLN A 38 13.41 -41.36 33.90
CA GLN A 38 12.97 -40.67 32.68
C GLN A 38 12.63 -39.21 32.98
N ILE A 39 11.94 -38.95 34.09
CA ILE A 39 11.61 -37.59 34.55
C ILE A 39 12.90 -36.84 34.91
N ALA A 40 13.83 -37.49 35.60
CA ALA A 40 15.14 -36.89 35.92
C ALA A 40 15.98 -36.52 34.69
N ARG A 41 15.83 -37.25 33.58
CA ARG A 41 16.45 -36.91 32.29
C ARG A 41 15.74 -35.75 31.61
N LEU A 42 14.41 -35.72 31.63
CA LEU A 42 13.62 -34.63 31.04
C LEU A 42 13.84 -33.29 31.75
N ILE A 43 13.96 -33.29 33.09
CA ILE A 43 14.31 -32.09 33.86
C ILE A 43 15.68 -31.56 33.42
N ARG A 44 16.70 -32.41 33.33
CA ARG A 44 18.04 -32.01 32.87
C ARG A 44 18.07 -31.52 31.43
N ALA A 45 17.37 -32.22 30.53
CA ALA A 45 17.32 -31.86 29.12
C ALA A 45 16.57 -30.54 28.90
N GLY A 46 15.43 -30.35 29.57
CA GLY A 46 14.66 -29.13 29.47
C GLY A 46 15.32 -27.95 30.20
N SER A 47 16.04 -28.18 31.30
CA SER A 47 16.81 -27.11 31.95
C SER A 47 17.94 -26.62 31.04
N LEU A 48 18.62 -27.52 30.33
CA LEU A 48 19.62 -27.16 29.32
C LEU A 48 18.99 -26.44 28.12
N GLY A 49 17.82 -26.91 27.67
CA GLY A 49 17.08 -26.31 26.57
C GLY A 49 16.52 -24.92 26.87
N LEU A 50 16.13 -24.61 28.11
CA LEU A 50 15.74 -23.26 28.50
C LEU A 50 16.94 -22.31 28.59
N THR A 51 18.11 -22.80 29.00
CA THR A 51 19.36 -22.01 28.97
C THR A 51 19.75 -21.67 27.52
N GLU A 52 19.63 -22.62 26.59
CA GLU A 52 19.88 -22.38 25.17
C GLU A 52 18.78 -21.53 24.51
N ALA A 53 17.50 -21.79 24.80
CA ALA A 53 16.37 -21.06 24.21
C ALA A 53 16.25 -19.63 24.74
N SER A 54 16.67 -19.36 25.98
CA SER A 54 16.77 -18.00 26.53
C SER A 54 17.90 -17.17 25.87
N GLU A 55 18.83 -17.81 25.15
CA GLU A 55 19.91 -17.16 24.40
C GLU A 55 19.64 -17.06 22.89
N VAL A 56 18.53 -17.58 22.37
CA VAL A 56 18.15 -17.36 20.95
C VAL A 56 17.49 -15.99 20.80
N ASP A 57 18.22 -14.95 21.19
CA ASP A 57 18.04 -13.62 20.62
C ASP A 57 18.43 -13.72 19.15
N ALA A 58 17.55 -13.33 18.23
CA ALA A 58 17.88 -13.38 16.81
C ALA A 58 19.20 -12.63 16.61
N PRO A 59 20.22 -13.24 15.96
CA PRO A 59 21.54 -12.63 15.94
C PRO A 59 21.45 -11.22 15.36
N VAL A 60 21.77 -10.18 16.16
CA VAL A 60 21.64 -8.74 15.79
C VAL A 60 22.24 -8.42 14.41
N HIS A 61 23.23 -9.19 13.98
CA HIS A 61 23.86 -9.06 12.67
C HIS A 61 22.94 -9.47 11.49
N LEU A 62 21.98 -10.37 11.69
CA LEU A 62 20.97 -10.77 10.71
C LEU A 62 19.90 -9.68 10.55
N GLU A 63 19.42 -9.10 11.65
CA GLU A 63 18.52 -7.95 11.62
C GLU A 63 19.16 -6.78 10.88
N MET A 64 20.43 -6.50 11.20
CA MET A 64 21.15 -5.39 10.57
C MET A 64 21.41 -5.63 9.08
N LYS A 65 21.66 -6.87 8.64
CA LYS A 65 21.78 -7.22 7.21
C LYS A 65 20.43 -7.11 6.49
N ALA A 66 19.33 -7.54 7.13
CA ALA A 66 17.98 -7.45 6.59
C ALA A 66 17.54 -5.99 6.39
N ILE A 67 17.70 -5.15 7.42
CA ILE A 67 17.39 -3.71 7.36
C ILE A 67 18.22 -3.02 6.27
N ARG A 68 19.53 -3.31 6.19
CA ARG A 68 20.40 -2.75 5.15
C ARG A 68 19.98 -3.16 3.73
N ARG A 69 19.56 -4.40 3.51
CA ARG A 69 19.06 -4.88 2.21
C ARG A 69 17.76 -4.20 1.79
N ILE A 70 16.81 -4.06 2.72
CA ILE A 70 15.54 -3.37 2.44
C ILE A 70 15.80 -1.89 2.11
N ARG A 71 16.63 -1.22 2.92
CA ARG A 71 16.98 0.20 2.73
C ARG A 71 17.71 0.43 1.40
N SER A 72 18.64 -0.44 1.02
CA SER A 72 19.39 -0.28 -0.23
C SER A 72 18.53 -0.53 -1.47
N SER A 73 17.61 -1.50 -1.40
CA SER A 73 16.62 -1.77 -2.47
C SER A 73 15.71 -0.58 -2.73
N ILE A 74 15.20 0.05 -1.66
CA ILE A 74 14.34 1.24 -1.76
C ILE A 74 15.13 2.44 -2.29
N ARG A 75 16.33 2.71 -1.76
CA ARG A 75 17.19 3.81 -2.25
C ARG A 75 17.51 3.69 -3.74
N ARG A 76 17.83 2.49 -4.21
CA ARG A 76 18.12 2.25 -5.63
C ARG A 76 16.90 2.55 -6.51
N GLN A 77 15.71 2.14 -6.09
CA GLN A 77 14.49 2.44 -6.84
C GLN A 77 14.14 3.93 -6.80
N MET A 78 14.33 4.60 -5.67
CA MET A 78 14.19 6.06 -5.60
C MET A 78 15.13 6.76 -6.57
N ALA A 79 16.38 6.30 -6.68
CA ALA A 79 17.33 6.82 -7.66
C ALA A 79 16.85 6.58 -9.11
N TYR A 80 16.28 5.42 -9.42
CA TYR A 80 15.71 5.16 -10.75
C TYR A 80 14.49 6.05 -11.04
N VAL A 81 13.60 6.27 -10.07
CA VAL A 81 12.46 7.19 -10.23
C VAL A 81 12.95 8.63 -10.44
N PHE A 82 13.95 9.05 -9.68
CA PHE A 82 14.56 10.38 -9.81
C PHE A 82 15.21 10.57 -11.19
N LEU A 83 16.05 9.62 -11.62
CA LEU A 83 16.67 9.65 -12.93
C LEU A 83 15.64 9.61 -14.07
N GLY A 84 14.59 8.79 -13.93
CA GLY A 84 13.49 8.75 -14.89
C GLY A 84 12.71 10.07 -14.96
N THR A 85 12.50 10.71 -13.81
CA THR A 85 11.85 12.04 -13.73
C THR A 85 12.69 13.10 -14.45
N ILE A 86 14.00 13.14 -14.18
CA ILE A 86 14.92 14.05 -14.88
C ILE A 86 14.90 13.76 -16.38
N ALA A 87 15.02 12.49 -16.78
CA ALA A 87 15.04 12.11 -18.19
C ALA A 87 13.76 12.54 -18.93
N LEU A 88 12.59 12.43 -18.28
CA LEU A 88 11.32 12.91 -18.83
C LEU A 88 11.28 14.43 -18.94
N LEU A 89 11.73 15.17 -17.92
CA LEU A 89 11.80 16.64 -17.96
C LEU A 89 12.83 17.18 -18.94
N MET A 90 13.85 16.40 -19.27
CA MET A 90 14.79 16.76 -20.33
C MET A 90 14.11 16.85 -21.69
N ILE A 91 12.98 16.18 -21.93
CA ILE A 91 12.26 16.25 -23.21
C ILE A 91 11.76 17.69 -23.49
N PRO A 92 10.91 18.31 -22.65
CA PRO A 92 10.48 19.69 -22.87
C PRO A 92 11.65 20.67 -22.76
N PHE A 93 12.61 20.44 -21.85
CA PHE A 93 13.79 21.30 -21.74
C PHE A 93 14.59 21.36 -23.05
N MET A 94 14.83 20.20 -23.67
CA MET A 94 15.52 20.12 -24.96
C MET A 94 14.66 20.70 -26.08
N ALA A 95 13.34 20.45 -26.09
CA ALA A 95 12.43 21.03 -27.09
C ALA A 95 12.51 22.57 -27.10
N MET A 96 12.53 23.20 -25.93
CA MET A 96 12.70 24.67 -25.77
C MET A 96 14.02 25.20 -26.32
N GLN A 97 15.04 24.36 -26.52
CA GLN A 97 16.30 24.79 -27.16
C GLN A 97 16.19 24.84 -28.69
N PHE A 98 15.16 24.22 -29.27
CA PHE A 98 15.00 24.08 -30.72
C PHE A 98 13.74 24.77 -31.25
N THR A 99 12.71 24.99 -30.43
CA THR A 99 11.44 25.59 -30.84
C THR A 99 10.78 26.38 -29.71
N ASP A 100 10.00 27.40 -30.09
CA ASP A 100 9.14 28.19 -29.19
C ASP A 100 7.76 27.55 -29.00
N GLU A 101 7.48 26.39 -29.62
CA GLU A 101 6.19 25.68 -29.46
C GLU A 101 5.96 25.14 -28.03
N VAL A 102 7.04 24.90 -27.29
CA VAL A 102 7.00 24.54 -25.88
C VAL A 102 7.57 25.74 -25.13
N ASP A 103 6.81 26.32 -24.21
CA ASP A 103 7.25 27.45 -23.38
C ASP A 103 6.93 27.17 -21.91
N TRP A 104 7.76 26.34 -21.28
CA TRP A 104 7.59 25.99 -19.87
C TRP A 104 8.40 26.93 -18.99
N SER A 105 7.72 27.55 -18.02
CA SER A 105 8.38 28.30 -16.97
C SER A 105 9.16 27.38 -16.01
N PRO A 106 10.11 27.91 -15.22
CA PRO A 106 10.77 27.13 -14.17
C PRO A 106 9.78 26.50 -13.17
N ALA A 107 8.63 27.15 -12.95
CA ALA A 107 7.58 26.62 -12.08
C ALA A 107 6.94 25.35 -12.68
N ASP A 108 6.72 25.30 -14.00
CA ASP A 108 6.14 24.13 -14.68
C ASP A 108 7.05 22.91 -14.55
N PHE A 109 8.37 23.10 -14.69
CA PHE A 109 9.36 22.05 -14.45
C PHE A 109 9.32 21.52 -13.01
N ILE A 110 9.18 22.42 -12.03
CA ILE A 110 9.10 22.03 -10.62
C ILE A 110 7.80 21.27 -10.36
N ILE A 111 6.66 21.79 -10.81
CA ILE A 111 5.35 21.16 -10.61
C ILE A 111 5.32 19.78 -11.26
N MET A 112 5.69 19.69 -12.54
CA MET A 112 5.76 18.42 -13.26
C MET A 112 6.77 17.45 -12.63
N GLY A 113 7.93 17.95 -12.19
CA GLY A 113 8.93 17.15 -11.50
C GLY A 113 8.43 16.54 -10.20
N VAL A 114 7.75 17.34 -9.36
CA VAL A 114 7.13 16.86 -8.13
C VAL A 114 6.02 15.84 -8.44
N MET A 115 5.21 16.07 -9.46
CA MET A 115 4.16 15.14 -9.87
C MET A 115 4.71 13.80 -10.37
N LEU A 116 5.69 13.81 -11.27
CA LEU A 116 6.33 12.60 -11.80
C LEU A 116 7.03 11.81 -10.69
N PHE A 117 7.81 12.51 -9.86
CA PHE A 117 8.52 11.88 -8.77
C PHE A 117 7.57 11.26 -7.73
N SER A 118 6.53 12.00 -7.33
CA SER A 118 5.54 11.51 -6.35
C SER A 118 4.71 10.34 -6.90
N ALA A 119 4.33 10.36 -8.17
CA ALA A 119 3.65 9.23 -8.83
C ALA A 119 4.55 8.00 -8.88
N GLY A 120 5.81 8.14 -9.33
CA GLY A 120 6.77 7.05 -9.38
C GLY A 120 7.08 6.48 -7.99
N LEU A 121 7.24 7.35 -6.99
CA LEU A 121 7.45 6.94 -5.60
C LEU A 121 6.24 6.19 -5.04
N THR A 122 5.03 6.69 -5.28
CA THR A 122 3.77 6.05 -4.86
C THR A 122 3.65 4.65 -5.44
N TYR A 123 3.93 4.50 -6.74
CA TYR A 123 3.95 3.17 -7.37
C TYR A 123 4.98 2.25 -6.72
N VAL A 124 6.23 2.70 -6.55
CA VAL A 124 7.30 1.89 -5.95
C VAL A 124 6.95 1.43 -4.53
N LEU A 125 6.41 2.32 -3.70
CA LEU A 125 6.09 2.01 -2.31
C LEU A 125 4.89 1.06 -2.21
N ILE A 126 3.80 1.37 -2.90
CA ILE A 126 2.57 0.59 -2.77
C ILE A 126 2.71 -0.76 -3.48
N SER A 127 3.29 -0.82 -4.70
CA SER A 127 3.43 -2.07 -5.46
C SER A 127 4.26 -3.13 -4.75
N LYS A 128 5.14 -2.73 -3.81
CA LYS A 128 5.95 -3.63 -3.00
C LYS A 128 5.25 -4.21 -1.78
N MET A 129 4.05 -3.73 -1.45
CA MET A 129 3.32 -4.22 -0.27
C MET A 129 2.84 -5.67 -0.41
N ARG A 130 2.64 -6.15 -1.65
CA ARG A 130 2.18 -7.51 -1.95
C ARG A 130 2.90 -8.07 -3.17
N ASP A 131 3.35 -9.31 -3.08
CA ASP A 131 3.98 -10.00 -4.20
C ASP A 131 2.92 -10.68 -5.08
N ASN A 132 2.14 -9.86 -5.78
CA ASN A 132 1.07 -10.32 -6.67
C ASN A 132 1.03 -9.42 -7.91
N LEU A 133 1.09 -10.03 -9.10
CA LEU A 133 1.12 -9.27 -10.36
C LEU A 133 -0.17 -8.43 -10.55
N ALA A 134 -1.34 -8.97 -10.26
CA ALA A 134 -2.60 -8.24 -10.37
C ALA A 134 -2.62 -7.05 -9.40
N TYR A 135 -2.11 -7.21 -8.19
CA TYR A 135 -1.97 -6.10 -7.24
C TYR A 135 -1.06 -5.00 -7.80
N ARG A 136 0.13 -5.36 -8.31
CA ARG A 136 1.09 -4.41 -8.88
C ARG A 136 0.54 -3.65 -10.08
N LEU A 137 -0.15 -4.36 -10.98
CA LEU A 137 -0.83 -3.74 -12.12
C LEU A 137 -1.98 -2.84 -11.68
N GLY A 138 -2.74 -3.25 -10.65
CA GLY A 138 -3.79 -2.42 -10.06
C GLY A 138 -3.23 -1.08 -9.56
N VAL A 139 -2.12 -1.11 -8.80
CA VAL A 139 -1.41 0.10 -8.36
C VAL A 139 -0.96 0.93 -9.55
N ALA A 140 -0.36 0.32 -10.58
CA ALA A 140 0.10 1.04 -11.77
C ALA A 140 -1.04 1.80 -12.46
N VAL A 141 -2.17 1.11 -12.73
CA VAL A 141 -3.34 1.73 -13.35
C VAL A 141 -3.89 2.85 -12.49
N ALA A 142 -4.02 2.66 -11.17
CA ALA A 142 -4.53 3.71 -10.27
C ALA A 142 -3.63 4.95 -10.24
N VAL A 143 -2.31 4.75 -10.14
CA VAL A 143 -1.33 5.85 -10.11
C VAL A 143 -1.31 6.60 -11.43
N VAL A 144 -1.29 5.91 -12.57
CA VAL A 144 -1.31 6.55 -13.90
C VAL A 144 -2.62 7.30 -14.11
N THR A 145 -3.75 6.71 -13.73
CA THR A 145 -5.07 7.36 -13.83
C THR A 145 -5.11 8.63 -13.00
N GLY A 146 -4.65 8.56 -11.74
CA GLY A 146 -4.57 9.72 -10.86
C GLY A 146 -3.61 10.79 -11.39
N PHE A 147 -2.44 10.39 -11.91
CA PHE A 147 -1.47 11.31 -12.50
C PHE A 147 -2.06 12.07 -13.69
N ILE A 148 -2.65 11.36 -14.66
CA ILE A 148 -3.26 11.98 -15.84
C ILE A 148 -4.45 12.87 -15.41
N LEU A 149 -5.22 12.45 -14.41
CA LEU A 149 -6.34 13.25 -13.89
C LEU A 149 -5.84 14.57 -13.29
N VAL A 150 -4.85 14.53 -12.40
CA VAL A 150 -4.28 15.75 -11.80
C VAL A 150 -3.66 16.63 -12.88
N TRP A 151 -2.86 16.04 -13.77
CA TRP A 151 -2.14 16.79 -14.79
C TRP A 151 -3.09 17.47 -15.77
N GLY A 152 -4.06 16.73 -16.33
CA GLY A 152 -5.08 17.31 -17.19
C GLY A 152 -5.91 18.38 -16.49
N ASN A 153 -6.24 18.17 -15.22
CA ASN A 153 -7.02 19.14 -14.44
C ASN A 153 -6.27 20.46 -14.20
N LEU A 154 -4.97 20.37 -13.92
CA LEU A 154 -4.13 21.55 -13.70
C LEU A 154 -3.77 22.26 -15.01
N ALA A 155 -3.66 21.53 -16.12
CA ALA A 155 -3.17 22.08 -17.38
C ALA A 155 -4.27 22.72 -18.26
N VAL A 156 -5.48 22.16 -18.25
CA VAL A 156 -6.58 22.64 -19.10
C VAL A 156 -7.92 22.77 -18.36
N GLY A 157 -8.05 22.12 -17.20
CA GLY A 157 -9.34 21.91 -16.55
C GLY A 157 -10.16 20.84 -17.28
N LEU A 158 -10.84 19.97 -16.53
CA LEU A 158 -11.71 18.95 -17.13
C LEU A 158 -13.14 19.48 -17.36
N ILE A 159 -13.54 20.56 -16.68
CA ILE A 159 -14.85 21.20 -16.83
C ILE A 159 -14.64 22.70 -17.08
N GLY A 160 -14.91 23.16 -18.30
CA GLY A 160 -14.71 24.56 -18.68
C GLY A 160 -13.22 24.92 -18.70
N SER A 161 -12.86 26.10 -18.16
CA SER A 161 -11.45 26.52 -18.00
C SER A 161 -10.81 25.93 -16.75
N GLU A 162 -9.47 25.97 -16.68
CA GLU A 162 -8.67 25.60 -15.51
C GLU A 162 -9.09 26.33 -14.23
N ASP A 163 -9.45 27.62 -14.33
CA ASP A 163 -9.94 28.46 -13.23
C ASP A 163 -11.35 28.11 -12.73
N ASN A 164 -12.06 27.19 -13.40
CA ASN A 164 -13.41 26.84 -12.99
C ASN A 164 -13.39 26.12 -11.64
N PRO A 165 -14.08 26.63 -10.60
CA PRO A 165 -14.09 26.01 -9.27
C PRO A 165 -14.66 24.59 -9.28
N MET A 166 -15.41 24.21 -10.31
CA MET A 166 -15.91 22.84 -10.48
C MET A 166 -14.78 21.81 -10.63
N ASN A 167 -13.61 22.21 -11.13
CA ASN A 167 -12.44 21.34 -11.24
C ASN A 167 -11.94 20.84 -9.86
N LEU A 168 -12.36 21.47 -8.77
CA LEU A 168 -12.07 21.00 -7.41
C LEU A 168 -12.68 19.63 -7.09
N MET A 169 -13.78 19.26 -7.76
CA MET A 169 -14.44 17.96 -7.56
C MET A 169 -13.50 16.78 -7.88
N TYR A 170 -12.58 16.95 -8.83
CA TYR A 170 -11.61 15.91 -9.20
C TYR A 170 -10.62 15.60 -8.08
N PHE A 171 -10.21 16.61 -7.30
CA PHE A 171 -9.43 16.35 -6.09
C PHE A 171 -10.24 15.59 -5.03
N GLY A 172 -11.56 15.83 -4.96
CA GLY A 172 -12.48 15.03 -4.15
C GLY A 172 -12.49 13.54 -4.54
N VAL A 173 -12.50 13.23 -5.84
CA VAL A 173 -12.40 11.84 -6.33
C VAL A 173 -11.09 11.18 -5.90
N LEU A 174 -9.97 11.90 -6.02
CA LEU A 174 -8.66 11.40 -5.59
C LEU A 174 -8.61 11.19 -4.08
N LEU A 175 -9.21 12.08 -3.30
CA LEU A 175 -9.31 11.95 -1.84
C LEU A 175 -10.09 10.70 -1.42
N ILE A 176 -11.18 10.35 -2.12
CA ILE A 176 -11.90 9.09 -1.89
C ILE A 176 -10.94 7.90 -2.05
N GLY A 177 -10.17 7.89 -3.15
CA GLY A 177 -9.16 6.87 -3.42
C GLY A 177 -8.09 6.77 -2.32
N ILE A 178 -7.52 7.92 -1.92
CA ILE A 178 -6.45 8.02 -0.93
C ILE A 178 -6.94 7.62 0.47
N ILE A 179 -8.07 8.18 0.92
CA ILE A 179 -8.65 7.87 2.23
C ILE A 179 -9.01 6.38 2.27
N GLY A 180 -9.66 5.85 1.24
CA GLY A 180 -9.98 4.43 1.17
C GLY A 180 -8.74 3.54 1.16
N ALA A 181 -7.65 3.95 0.51
CA ALA A 181 -6.38 3.23 0.55
C ALA A 181 -5.75 3.21 1.96
N ILE A 182 -5.77 4.34 2.67
CA ILE A 182 -5.27 4.46 4.04
C ILE A 182 -6.13 3.64 5.00
N LEU A 183 -7.45 3.79 4.97
CA LEU A 183 -8.38 3.07 5.84
C LEU A 183 -8.34 1.56 5.61
N SER A 184 -8.08 1.13 4.37
CA SER A 184 -7.90 -0.28 4.05
C SER A 184 -6.50 -0.82 4.34
N LEU A 185 -5.57 0.03 4.79
CA LEU A 185 -4.15 -0.28 4.98
C LEU A 185 -3.56 -0.95 3.74
N PHE A 186 -3.97 -0.48 2.57
CA PHE A 186 -3.56 -0.99 1.27
C PHE A 186 -3.86 -2.49 1.03
N ARG A 187 -4.83 -3.07 1.76
CA ARG A 187 -5.26 -4.46 1.51
C ARG A 187 -6.03 -4.55 0.20
N PRO A 188 -5.85 -5.61 -0.62
CA PRO A 188 -6.48 -5.71 -1.94
C PRO A 188 -8.00 -5.55 -1.92
N ARG A 189 -8.70 -6.17 -0.95
CA ARG A 189 -10.17 -6.02 -0.83
C ARG A 189 -10.61 -4.57 -0.60
N GLY A 190 -9.90 -3.83 0.25
CA GLY A 190 -10.27 -2.46 0.54
C GLY A 190 -9.87 -1.49 -0.58
N MET A 191 -8.73 -1.72 -1.24
CA MET A 191 -8.34 -0.99 -2.45
C MET A 191 -9.38 -1.13 -3.57
N MET A 192 -9.93 -2.35 -3.76
CA MET A 192 -11.03 -2.60 -4.70
C MET A 192 -12.26 -1.73 -4.38
N TYR A 193 -12.74 -1.70 -3.13
CA TYR A 193 -13.89 -0.87 -2.75
C TYR A 193 -13.60 0.63 -2.88
N SER A 194 -12.39 1.07 -2.50
CA SER A 194 -11.94 2.46 -2.64
C SER A 194 -12.02 2.92 -4.10
N LEU A 195 -11.52 2.09 -5.03
CA LEU A 195 -11.50 2.42 -6.45
C LEU A 195 -12.87 2.28 -7.12
N TYR A 196 -13.73 1.38 -6.65
CA TYR A 196 -15.14 1.39 -7.05
C TYR A 196 -15.85 2.68 -6.63
N ALA A 197 -15.61 3.15 -5.40
CA ALA A 197 -16.16 4.41 -4.91
C ALA A 197 -15.62 5.61 -5.71
N ALA A 198 -14.31 5.63 -5.99
CA ALA A 198 -13.70 6.66 -6.84
C ALA A 198 -14.26 6.64 -8.28
N ALA A 199 -14.47 5.46 -8.87
CA ALA A 199 -15.09 5.34 -10.20
C ALA A 199 -16.53 5.87 -10.23
N ALA A 200 -17.32 5.53 -9.22
CA ALA A 200 -18.69 6.04 -9.10
C ALA A 200 -18.70 7.55 -8.91
N ALA A 201 -17.84 8.08 -8.03
CA ALA A 201 -17.69 9.51 -7.83
C ALA A 201 -17.28 10.23 -9.12
N GLN A 202 -16.24 9.73 -9.82
CA GLN A 202 -15.76 10.25 -11.10
C GLN A 202 -16.88 10.32 -12.15
N PHE A 203 -17.69 9.26 -12.27
CA PHE A 203 -18.81 9.22 -13.20
C PHE A 203 -19.90 10.24 -12.84
N LEU A 204 -20.12 10.49 -11.54
CA LEU A 204 -21.14 11.43 -11.07
C LEU A 204 -20.73 12.91 -11.17
N VAL A 205 -19.43 13.22 -11.21
CA VAL A 205 -18.92 14.60 -11.30
C VAL A 205 -19.65 15.47 -12.35
N PRO A 206 -19.77 15.07 -13.64
CA PRO A 206 -20.45 15.90 -14.63
C PRO A 206 -21.92 16.17 -14.30
N PHE A 207 -22.62 15.17 -13.73
CA PHE A 207 -24.02 15.32 -13.36
C PHE A 207 -24.19 16.25 -12.16
N ILE A 208 -23.32 16.14 -11.16
CA ILE A 208 -23.29 17.05 -10.01
C ILE A 208 -22.99 18.48 -10.49
N ALA A 209 -22.02 18.64 -11.39
CA ALA A 209 -21.68 19.93 -11.97
C ALA A 209 -22.88 20.57 -12.70
N MET A 210 -23.66 19.78 -13.46
CA MET A 210 -24.88 20.24 -14.13
C MET A 210 -25.98 20.64 -13.15
N LEU A 211 -26.13 19.92 -12.03
CA LEU A 211 -27.10 20.26 -10.99
C LEU A 211 -26.75 21.59 -10.31
N ILE A 212 -25.45 21.88 -10.09
CA ILE A 212 -24.99 23.10 -9.42
C ILE A 212 -25.16 24.35 -10.30
N LYS A 213 -24.75 24.30 -11.58
CA LYS A 213 -24.81 25.47 -12.49
C LYS A 213 -26.15 25.61 -13.23
N GLY A 214 -27.07 24.65 -13.08
CA GLY A 214 -28.13 24.44 -14.06
C GLY A 214 -27.54 24.03 -15.41
N LEU A 215 -28.38 23.75 -16.42
CA LEU A 215 -27.96 23.33 -17.77
C LEU A 215 -27.14 24.39 -18.55
N GLN A 216 -26.63 25.44 -17.88
CA GLN A 216 -25.76 26.48 -18.41
C GLN A 216 -24.28 26.05 -18.49
N MET A 217 -24.01 24.78 -18.80
CA MET A 217 -22.68 24.39 -19.25
C MET A 217 -22.43 25.00 -20.64
N ASP A 218 -21.17 25.29 -20.95
CA ASP A 218 -20.80 25.78 -22.28
C ASP A 218 -21.46 24.89 -23.36
N PRO A 219 -22.02 25.49 -24.44
CA PRO A 219 -22.70 24.76 -25.51
C PRO A 219 -21.86 23.60 -26.03
N VAL A 220 -22.51 22.57 -26.59
CA VAL A 220 -21.87 21.38 -27.19
C VAL A 220 -20.75 21.75 -28.18
N ASP A 221 -20.86 22.94 -28.76
CA ASP A 221 -20.00 23.49 -29.81
C ASP A 221 -18.64 24.01 -29.27
N LYS A 222 -18.52 24.25 -27.96
CA LYS A 222 -17.24 24.61 -27.32
C LYS A 222 -16.59 23.36 -26.75
N SER A 223 -15.38 23.03 -27.19
CA SER A 223 -14.60 21.92 -26.63
C SER A 223 -14.24 22.19 -25.16
N PRO A 224 -14.44 21.24 -24.22
CA PRO A 224 -14.84 19.85 -24.45
C PRO A 224 -16.36 19.60 -24.57
N GLY A 225 -17.20 20.59 -24.27
CA GLY A 225 -18.67 20.51 -24.37
C GLY A 225 -19.26 19.49 -23.40
N VAL A 226 -20.58 19.50 -23.21
CA VAL A 226 -21.23 18.58 -22.25
C VAL A 226 -20.94 17.10 -22.58
N LEU A 227 -20.96 16.74 -23.87
CA LEU A 227 -20.68 15.37 -24.31
C LEU A 227 -19.22 14.98 -24.07
N GLY A 228 -18.24 15.83 -24.39
CA GLY A 228 -16.83 15.51 -24.18
C GLY A 228 -16.50 15.39 -22.69
N ILE A 229 -17.10 16.23 -21.84
CA ILE A 229 -16.96 16.10 -20.38
C ILE A 229 -17.49 14.73 -19.92
N ILE A 230 -18.69 14.31 -20.35
CA ILE A 230 -19.26 13.01 -19.96
C ILE A 230 -18.38 11.86 -20.46
N ILE A 231 -17.91 11.91 -21.71
CA ILE A 231 -17.04 10.87 -22.29
C ILE A 231 -15.74 10.79 -21.51
N LEU A 232 -15.07 11.92 -21.27
CA LEU A 232 -13.80 11.98 -20.55
C LEU A 232 -13.95 11.41 -19.13
N ASN A 233 -15.00 11.80 -18.41
CA ASN A 233 -15.28 11.28 -17.06
C ASN A 233 -15.59 9.78 -17.07
N THR A 234 -16.28 9.29 -18.10
CA THR A 234 -16.55 7.86 -18.27
C THR A 234 -15.26 7.08 -18.50
N VAL A 235 -14.32 7.60 -19.31
CA VAL A 235 -13.01 6.98 -19.53
C VAL A 235 -12.24 6.87 -18.22
N PHE A 236 -12.14 7.94 -17.44
CA PHE A 236 -11.49 7.91 -16.12
C PHE A 236 -12.17 6.93 -15.15
N ALA A 237 -13.51 6.91 -15.12
CA ALA A 237 -14.25 5.96 -14.30
C ALA A 237 -13.93 4.51 -14.68
N VAL A 238 -13.88 4.19 -15.98
CA VAL A 238 -13.49 2.86 -16.47
C VAL A 238 -12.07 2.50 -16.06
N LEU A 239 -11.11 3.43 -16.12
CA LEU A 239 -9.73 3.16 -15.66
C LEU A 239 -9.68 2.83 -14.16
N PHE A 240 -10.44 3.54 -13.33
CA PHE A 240 -10.58 3.19 -11.92
C PHE A 240 -11.24 1.82 -11.72
N LEU A 241 -12.26 1.48 -12.51
CA LEU A 241 -12.87 0.13 -12.50
C LEU A 241 -11.87 -0.96 -12.89
N VAL A 242 -11.06 -0.73 -13.93
CA VAL A 242 -10.00 -1.67 -14.35
C VAL A 242 -9.05 -1.92 -13.19
N SER A 243 -8.57 -0.86 -12.53
CA SER A 243 -7.74 -1.00 -11.33
C SER A 243 -8.46 -1.76 -10.21
N ALA A 244 -9.73 -1.44 -9.92
CA ALA A 244 -10.52 -2.14 -8.90
C ALA A 244 -10.64 -3.64 -9.19
N THR A 245 -10.86 -4.04 -10.45
CA THR A 245 -10.95 -5.45 -10.83
C THR A 245 -9.62 -6.19 -10.67
N LEU A 246 -8.49 -5.52 -10.88
CA LEU A 246 -7.15 -6.09 -10.63
C LEU A 246 -6.93 -6.33 -9.13
N PHE A 247 -7.34 -5.39 -8.28
CA PHE A 247 -7.32 -5.61 -6.82
C PHE A 247 -8.29 -6.70 -6.36
N ARG A 248 -9.45 -6.85 -7.02
CA ARG A 248 -10.36 -7.99 -6.78
C ARG A 248 -9.66 -9.32 -7.04
N LYS A 249 -9.02 -9.46 -8.21
CA LYS A 249 -8.24 -10.66 -8.57
C LYS A 249 -7.13 -10.95 -7.56
N ALA A 250 -6.39 -9.92 -7.13
CA ALA A 250 -5.37 -10.07 -6.09
C ALA A 250 -5.98 -10.55 -4.75
N SER A 251 -7.17 -10.05 -4.39
CA SER A 251 -7.86 -10.44 -3.17
C SER A 251 -8.37 -11.87 -3.17
N GLU A 252 -8.73 -12.41 -4.33
CA GLU A 252 -9.15 -13.79 -4.52
C GLU A 252 -7.95 -14.73 -4.42
N ALA A 253 -6.78 -14.31 -4.92
CA ALA A 253 -5.53 -15.04 -4.80
C ALA A 253 -5.05 -15.14 -3.33
N GLU A 254 -5.29 -14.12 -2.50
CA GLU A 254 -4.97 -14.17 -1.05
C GLU A 254 -5.89 -15.14 -0.25
N LYS A 255 -7.03 -15.58 -0.81
CA LYS A 255 -7.92 -16.54 -0.13
C LYS A 255 -7.56 -18.01 -0.39
N LYS A 256 -6.71 -18.27 -1.39
CA LYS A 256 -6.28 -19.62 -1.77
C LYS A 256 -4.98 -19.96 -1.07
#